data_AF-A0A3N4K7Y6-F1
#
_entry.id   AF-A0A3N4K7Y6-F1
#
_cell.length_a   1.000
_cell.length_b   1.000
_cell.length_c   1.000
_cell.angle_alpha   90.00
_cell.angle_beta   90.00
_cell.angle_gamma   90.00
#
_symmetry.space_group_name_H-M   'P 1'
#
loop_
_entity.id
_entity.type
_entity.pdbx_description
1 polymer ?
#
loop_
_entity_poly.entity_id
_entity_poly.type
_entity_poly.pdbx_seq_one_letter_code
_entity_poly.pdbx_strand_id
1 'polypeptide(L)'
;MLVLDGHSSHVNNIQFIEYYIAKNIHLICLPAHTTHILQPLDVGIFSPLATNYQNELEDFLRNHRPNWTMRKGDFYPMYHKARVNALRSVNIQSAWRASGMIPFNRQRIM
;
A
#
# COMPACT_ATOMS: atom_id res chain seq x y z
N MET A 1 7.01 -13.50 -6.61
CA MET A 1 6.60 -12.45 -7.55
C MET A 1 6.50 -11.15 -6.78
N LEU A 2 6.98 -10.04 -7.35
CA LEU A 2 6.90 -8.69 -6.79
C LEU A 2 6.33 -7.76 -7.86
N VAL A 3 5.30 -7.00 -7.51
CA VAL A 3 4.65 -6.02 -8.39
C VAL A 3 5.11 -4.62 -7.97
N LEU A 4 5.56 -3.83 -8.93
CA LEU A 4 6.16 -2.52 -8.74
C LEU A 4 5.41 -1.48 -9.57
N ASP A 5 5.32 -0.25 -9.05
CA ASP A 5 4.99 0.88 -9.90
C ASP A 5 6.14 1.16 -10.88
N GLY A 6 5.82 1.83 -11.99
CA GLY A 6 6.80 2.20 -13.01
C GLY A 6 7.75 3.31 -12.60
N HIS A 7 7.95 3.58 -11.31
CA HIS A 7 8.84 4.64 -10.87
C HIS A 7 10.30 4.33 -11.25
N SER A 8 11.01 5.35 -11.72
CA SER A 8 12.35 5.22 -12.32
C SER A 8 13.38 4.56 -11.39
N SER A 9 13.24 4.73 -10.07
CA SER A 9 14.10 4.08 -9.07
C SER A 9 14.03 2.56 -9.09
N HIS A 10 12.88 1.99 -9.46
CA HIS A 10 12.67 0.54 -9.53
C HIS A 10 13.14 -0.05 -10.86
N VAL A 11 13.00 0.72 -11.94
CA VAL A 11 13.25 0.24 -13.30
C VAL A 11 14.69 0.48 -13.76
N ASN A 12 15.36 1.51 -13.23
CA ASN A 12 16.71 1.88 -13.65
C ASN A 12 17.82 1.34 -12.73
N ASN A 13 17.47 0.60 -11.67
CA ASN A 13 18.45 0.03 -10.75
C ASN A 13 18.78 -1.42 -11.13
N ILE A 14 19.88 -1.61 -11.85
CA ILE A 14 20.29 -2.94 -12.32
C ILE A 14 20.63 -3.89 -11.17
N GLN A 15 21.27 -3.41 -10.10
CA GLN A 15 21.62 -4.22 -8.93
C GLN A 15 20.37 -4.75 -8.21
N PHE A 16 19.32 -3.93 -8.15
CA PHE A 16 18.02 -4.34 -7.63
C PHE A 16 17.44 -5.46 -8.48
N ILE A 17 17.41 -5.30 -9.80
CA ILE A 17 16.84 -6.30 -10.73
C ILE A 17 17.61 -7.63 -10.65
N GLU A 18 18.94 -7.57 -10.73
CA GLU A 18 19.82 -8.75 -10.66
C GLU A 18 19.63 -9.52 -9.35
N TYR A 19 19.50 -8.82 -8.22
CA TYR A 19 19.26 -9.43 -6.92
C TYR A 19 17.98 -10.28 -6.91
N TYR A 20 16.86 -9.75 -7.41
CA TYR A 20 15.59 -10.49 -7.42
C TYR A 20 15.58 -11.63 -8.43
N ILE A 21 16.20 -11.46 -9.59
CA ILE A 21 16.38 -12.54 -10.57
C ILE A 21 17.19 -13.69 -9.95
N ALA A 22 18.31 -13.39 -9.29
CA ALA A 22 19.14 -14.39 -8.62
C ALA A 22 18.39 -15.13 -7.48
N LYS A 23 17.35 -14.52 -6.91
CA LYS A 23 16.46 -15.12 -5.91
C LYS A 23 15.22 -15.79 -6.49
N ASN A 24 15.11 -15.93 -7.82
CA ASN A 24 13.95 -16.48 -8.52
C ASN A 24 12.63 -15.74 -8.20
N ILE A 25 12.73 -14.43 -7.95
CA ILE A 25 11.58 -13.55 -7.70
C ILE A 25 11.27 -12.81 -9.00
N HIS A 26 10.13 -13.17 -9.60
CA HIS A 26 9.62 -12.51 -10.81
C HIS A 26 9.21 -11.07 -10.50
N LEU A 27 9.83 -10.09 -11.14
CA LEU A 27 9.47 -8.67 -11.07
C LEU A 27 8.44 -8.33 -12.16
N ILE A 28 7.37 -7.64 -11.77
CA ILE A 28 6.34 -7.13 -12.69
C ILE A 28 6.25 -5.62 -12.50
N CYS A 29 6.55 -4.88 -13.56
CA CYS A 29 6.37 -3.43 -13.58
C CYS A 29 5.00 -3.11 -14.19
N LEU A 30 4.20 -2.30 -13.50
CA LEU A 30 2.93 -1.83 -14.03
C LEU A 30 3.15 -0.80 -15.16
N PRO A 31 2.30 -0.78 -16.20
CA PRO A 31 2.34 0.27 -17.21
C PRO A 31 2.20 1.67 -16.60
N ALA A 32 2.80 2.67 -17.25
CA ALA A 32 2.72 4.06 -16.78
C ALA A 32 1.25 4.49 -16.57
N HIS A 33 1.02 5.29 -15.54
CA HIS A 33 -0.30 5.85 -15.17
C HIS A 33 -1.38 4.82 -14.83
N THR A 34 -1.06 3.54 -14.64
CA THR A 34 -2.06 2.51 -14.29
C THR A 34 -2.10 2.15 -12.80
N THR A 35 -1.29 2.79 -11.96
CA THR A 35 -1.24 2.53 -10.50
C THR A 35 -2.63 2.56 -9.86
N HIS A 36 -3.43 3.56 -10.15
CA HIS A 36 -4.80 3.72 -9.63
C HIS A 36 -5.80 2.63 -10.08
N ILE A 37 -5.42 1.76 -11.03
CA ILE A 37 -6.25 0.67 -11.56
C ILE A 37 -5.67 -0.68 -11.16
N LEU A 38 -4.36 -0.85 -11.34
CA LEU A 38 -3.69 -2.14 -11.25
C LEU A 38 -2.97 -2.36 -9.93
N GLN A 39 -2.62 -1.31 -9.18
CA GLN A 39 -1.89 -1.48 -7.93
C GLN A 39 -2.86 -1.80 -6.78
N PRO A 40 -2.85 -3.02 -6.22
CA PRO A 40 -3.81 -3.38 -5.17
C PRO A 40 -3.72 -2.45 -3.95
N LEU A 41 -2.52 -1.95 -3.64
CA LEU A 41 -2.32 -1.03 -2.54
C LEU A 41 -3.11 0.27 -2.73
N ASP A 42 -3.04 0.90 -3.90
CA ASP A 42 -3.79 2.12 -4.22
C ASP A 42 -5.29 1.86 -4.33
N VAL A 43 -5.69 0.78 -4.98
CA VAL A 43 -7.09 0.50 -5.25
C VAL A 43 -7.87 0.13 -3.98
N GLY A 44 -7.25 -0.55 -3.02
CA GLY A 44 -7.99 -1.15 -1.91
C GLY A 44 -7.38 -1.07 -0.51
N ILE A 45 -6.14 -0.61 -0.34
CA ILE A 45 -5.47 -0.59 0.97
C ILE A 45 -5.21 0.82 1.49
N PHE A 46 -4.75 1.75 0.65
CA PHE A 46 -4.35 3.08 1.11
C PHE A 46 -5.50 3.92 1.62
N SER A 47 -6.69 3.82 1.00
CA SER A 47 -7.88 4.51 1.50
C SER A 47 -8.28 4.03 2.91
N PRO A 48 -8.51 2.71 3.15
CA PRO A 48 -8.75 2.20 4.51
C PRO A 48 -7.63 2.53 5.50
N LEU A 49 -6.37 2.50 5.07
CA LEU A 49 -5.23 2.86 5.93
C LEU A 49 -5.29 4.32 6.37
N ALA A 50 -5.54 5.23 5.46
CA ALA A 50 -5.69 6.65 5.75
C ALA A 50 -6.87 6.91 6.70
N THR A 51 -8.02 6.27 6.46
CA THR A 51 -9.19 6.37 7.34
C THR A 51 -8.89 5.86 8.75
N ASN A 52 -8.28 4.68 8.87
CA ASN A 52 -7.97 4.13 10.19
C ASN A 52 -6.92 4.97 10.92
N TYR A 53 -5.94 5.52 10.22
CA TYR A 53 -4.94 6.41 10.81
C TYR A 53 -5.58 7.71 11.29
N GLN A 54 -6.49 8.29 10.50
CA GLN A 54 -7.25 9.48 10.88
C GLN A 54 -8.07 9.24 12.15
N ASN A 55 -8.71 8.07 12.28
CA ASN A 55 -9.45 7.71 13.49
C ASN A 55 -8.54 7.61 14.72
N GLU A 56 -7.38 6.92 14.61
CA GLU A 56 -6.40 6.84 15.70
C GLU A 56 -5.89 8.22 16.11
N LEU A 57 -5.69 9.11 15.13
CA LEU A 57 -5.29 10.48 15.36
C LEU A 57 -6.36 11.28 16.10
N GLU A 58 -7.62 11.19 15.68
CA GLU A 58 -8.73 11.88 16.34
C GLU A 58 -8.95 11.40 17.77
N ASP A 59 -8.91 10.08 17.99
CA ASP A 59 -8.99 9.49 19.32
C ASP A 59 -7.82 9.92 20.20
N PHE A 60 -6.61 9.96 19.64
CA PHE A 60 -5.45 10.47 20.34
C PHE A 60 -5.66 11.94 20.75
N LEU A 61 -6.07 12.81 19.83
CA LEU A 61 -6.29 14.23 20.11
C LEU A 61 -7.39 14.48 21.15
N ARG A 62 -8.49 13.69 21.14
CA ARG A 62 -9.57 13.78 22.13
C ARG A 62 -9.11 13.43 23.54
N ASN A 63 -8.18 12.48 23.67
CA ASN A 63 -7.72 11.97 24.97
C ASN A 63 -6.51 12.75 25.54
N HIS A 64 -5.91 13.65 24.78
CA HIS A 64 -4.75 14.43 25.20
C HIS A 64 -5.12 15.87 25.58
N ARG A 65 -4.25 16.52 26.35
CA ARG A 65 -4.49 17.88 26.86
C ARG A 65 -4.57 18.90 25.72
N PRO A 66 -5.33 20.00 25.90
CA PRO A 66 -5.25 21.13 25.00
C PRO A 66 -3.80 21.58 24.87
N ASN A 67 -3.35 21.85 23.63
CA ASN A 67 -1.99 22.26 23.22
C ASN A 67 -0.97 21.13 23.00
N TRP A 68 -1.40 19.88 22.90
CA TRP A 68 -0.49 18.81 22.46
C TRP A 68 -0.12 18.97 20.98
N THR A 69 1.17 18.83 20.66
CA THR A 69 1.71 18.89 19.28
C THR A 69 2.32 17.55 18.92
N MET A 70 1.93 17.02 17.76
CA MET A 70 2.43 15.74 17.26
C MET A 70 3.94 15.76 17.02
N ARG A 71 4.64 14.77 17.55
CA ARG A 71 6.05 14.52 17.29
C ARG A 71 6.20 13.31 16.37
N LYS A 72 7.37 13.17 15.75
CA LYS A 72 7.67 12.01 14.89
C LYS A 72 7.51 10.67 15.62
N GLY A 73 7.77 10.61 16.92
CA GLY A 73 7.64 9.40 17.73
C GLY A 73 6.19 8.92 17.90
N ASP A 74 5.21 9.83 17.78
CA ASP A 74 3.80 9.52 17.99
C ASP A 74 3.16 8.86 16.76
N PHE A 75 3.77 9.06 15.58
CA PHE A 75 3.29 8.50 14.31
C PHE A 75 3.24 6.96 14.35
N TYR A 76 4.33 6.32 14.79
CA TYR A 76 4.48 4.88 14.61
C TYR A 76 3.41 4.06 15.37
N PRO A 77 3.10 4.34 16.65
CA PRO A 77 2.02 3.62 17.34
C PRO A 77 0.66 3.74 16.65
N MET A 78 0.27 4.94 16.20
CA MET A 78 -1.00 5.18 15.49
C MET A 78 -1.01 4.48 14.13
N TYR A 79 0.07 4.64 13.36
CA TYR A 79 0.24 3.96 12.08
C TYR A 79 0.21 2.44 12.22
N HIS A 80 0.86 1.88 13.24
CA HIS A 80 0.88 0.44 13.46
C HIS A 80 -0.54 -0.11 13.66
N LYS A 81 -1.34 0.52 14.53
CA LYS A 81 -2.74 0.13 14.74
C LYS A 81 -3.57 0.26 13.47
N ALA A 82 -3.46 1.41 12.79
CA ALA A 82 -4.15 1.65 11.53
C ALA A 82 -3.79 0.61 10.46
N ARG A 83 -2.50 0.25 10.37
CA ARG A 83 -1.96 -0.75 9.45
C ARG A 83 -2.54 -2.14 9.72
N VAL A 84 -2.61 -2.57 10.98
CA VAL A 84 -3.21 -3.87 11.35
C VAL A 84 -4.68 -3.92 10.95
N ASN A 85 -5.42 -2.83 11.11
CA ASN A 85 -6.83 -2.73 10.74
C ASN A 85 -7.04 -2.63 9.22
N ALA A 86 -6.14 -1.97 8.49
CA ALA A 86 -6.24 -1.81 7.04
C ALA A 86 -5.79 -3.06 6.27
N LEU A 87 -4.71 -3.72 6.68
CA LEU A 87 -4.15 -4.93 6.02
C LEU A 87 -4.80 -6.23 6.51
N ARG A 88 -6.12 -6.21 6.71
CA ARG A 88 -6.88 -7.43 7.00
C ARG A 88 -7.01 -8.28 5.73
N SER A 89 -7.11 -9.60 5.90
CA SER A 89 -7.26 -10.54 4.78
C SER A 89 -8.41 -10.17 3.84
N VAL A 90 -9.52 -9.68 4.39
CA VAL A 90 -10.68 -9.22 3.61
C VAL A 90 -10.37 -8.04 2.70
N ASN A 91 -9.60 -7.06 3.19
CA ASN A 91 -9.22 -5.88 2.42
C ASN A 91 -8.16 -6.25 1.38
N ILE A 92 -7.20 -7.10 1.75
CA ILE A 92 -6.17 -7.60 0.83
C ILE A 92 -6.83 -8.37 -0.33
N GLN A 93 -7.70 -9.33 -0.04
CA GLN A 93 -8.39 -10.10 -1.08
C GLN A 93 -9.31 -9.21 -1.92
N SER A 94 -9.98 -8.23 -1.31
CA SER A 94 -10.79 -7.25 -2.02
C SER A 94 -9.93 -6.41 -2.96
N ALA A 95 -8.77 -5.92 -2.51
CA ALA A 95 -7.83 -5.13 -3.29
C ALA A 95 -7.29 -5.89 -4.50
N TRP A 96 -6.92 -7.17 -4.34
CA TRP A 96 -6.47 -8.02 -5.44
C TRP A 96 -7.56 -8.33 -6.47
N ARG A 97 -8.78 -8.54 -5.99
CA ARG A 97 -9.95 -8.61 -6.89
C ARG A 97 -10.15 -7.28 -7.58
N ALA A 98 -9.99 -6.18 -6.84
CA ALA A 98 -10.20 -4.82 -7.26
C ALA A 98 -9.22 -4.34 -8.33
N SER A 99 -7.99 -4.85 -8.33
CA SER A 99 -7.02 -4.61 -9.41
C SER A 99 -7.20 -5.53 -10.62
N GLY A 100 -8.11 -6.50 -10.54
CA GLY A 100 -8.34 -7.48 -11.60
C GLY A 100 -7.19 -8.47 -11.78
N MET A 101 -6.22 -8.50 -10.86
CA MET A 101 -5.09 -9.42 -10.95
C MET A 101 -5.45 -10.82 -10.42
N ILE A 102 -6.25 -10.89 -9.34
CA ILE A 102 -6.60 -12.17 -8.71
C ILE A 102 -8.10 -12.16 -8.29
N PRO A 103 -8.97 -12.95 -8.95
CA PRO A 103 -8.67 -13.70 -10.18
C PRO A 103 -8.38 -12.74 -11.34
N PHE A 104 -7.60 -13.20 -12.32
CA PHE A 104 -7.27 -12.39 -13.49
C PHE A 104 -8.55 -12.03 -14.27
N ASN A 105 -8.81 -10.73 -14.44
CA ASN A 105 -9.96 -10.21 -15.15
C ASN A 105 -9.52 -9.16 -16.18
N ARG A 106 -9.51 -9.57 -17.45
CA ARG A 106 -9.07 -8.74 -18.58
C ARG A 106 -9.94 -7.49 -18.80
N GLN A 107 -11.25 -7.56 -18.55
CA GLN A 107 -12.18 -6.42 -18.70
C GLN A 107 -11.95 -5.32 -17.67
N ARG A 108 -11.21 -5.62 -16.60
CA ARG A 108 -10.88 -4.66 -15.56
C ARG A 108 -9.51 -4.02 -15.76
N ILE A 109 -8.64 -4.70 -16.50
CA ILE A 109 -7.26 -4.31 -16.77
C ILE A 109 -7.14 -3.49 -18.06
N MET A 110 -8.04 -3.72 -19.03
CA MET A 110 -8.15 -3.02 -20.32
C MET A 110 -9.37 -2.12 -20.35
#